data_AF-S5MJX2-F1
#
_entry.id   AF-S5MJX2-F1
#
_cell.length_a   1.000
_cell.length_b   1.000
_cell.length_c   1.000
_cell.angle_alpha   90.00
_cell.angle_beta   90.00
_cell.angle_gamma   90.00
#
_symmetry.space_group_name_H-M   'P 1'
#
loop_
_entity.id
_entity.type
_entity.pdbx_description
1 polymer ?
#
loop_
_entity_poly.entity_id
_entity_poly.type
_entity_poly.pdbx_seq_one_letter_code
_entity_poly.pdbx_strand_id
1 'polypeptide(L)'
;MLKNFKGYSEFEITTKVSEFQNKDKFSLLFLEETVFFPESAGQIADKGVIIFEGQEYKILSLAIHEDKVVHKTELIENIQIGSEVIAKIDKHQRDLVSQNHSAAHLLFDTLREIYPTSVGKGYFNDETGLRIDMYIEDKINWSNIYELNNIVKRKMKTYADKEEFIVDAKTAKEVYNLSIEFNSKELEGDLRIVKFGDASIQLCSGTHVNSLIDIDEFVITSYESKGQSIYRFYAKTDIDEIQKVYKDFLYQDFNEISNLLKKYIKAERIYGKDQNLELLKYAWANLAEDGKKIDWVKYLKFNSLANDCRIQIPEYFVSIEQKKKDFLFKKYKDFEPTSTEEVNYFLIQENDLENKDLNFICDLILKNNPNSYVEIIDFGSKLYYCKSNSQISAIEKMNSHSLYNIKGGGNEKTAQGKIILPDLKNLLN
;
A
#
# COMPACT_ATOMS: atom_id res chain seq x y z
N MET A 1 -21.44 25.68 -10.69
CA MET A 1 -20.15 26.41 -10.56
C MET A 1 -20.23 27.40 -9.40
N LEU A 2 -19.08 27.76 -8.81
CA LEU A 2 -19.02 28.81 -7.79
C LEU A 2 -19.32 30.18 -8.42
N LYS A 3 -20.22 30.96 -7.80
CA LYS A 3 -20.51 32.32 -8.27
C LYS A 3 -19.34 33.24 -7.93
N ASN A 4 -19.03 34.15 -8.85
CA ASN A 4 -18.01 35.20 -8.69
C ASN A 4 -16.59 34.70 -8.39
N PHE A 5 -16.29 33.45 -8.74
CA PHE A 5 -14.96 32.88 -8.59
C PHE A 5 -14.05 33.30 -9.76
N LYS A 6 -12.94 33.97 -9.44
CA LYS A 6 -11.90 34.41 -10.40
C LYS A 6 -10.64 33.55 -10.36
N GLY A 7 -10.58 32.62 -9.41
CA GLY A 7 -9.39 31.81 -9.15
C GLY A 7 -9.00 30.83 -10.26
N TYR A 8 -9.75 30.76 -11.38
CA TYR A 8 -9.32 30.00 -12.55
C TYR A 8 -8.21 30.71 -13.35
N SER A 9 -8.14 32.04 -13.27
CA SER A 9 -7.18 32.88 -14.02
C SER A 9 -6.33 33.78 -13.13
N GLU A 10 -6.78 34.04 -11.89
CA GLU A 10 -6.16 34.99 -10.97
C GLU A 10 -5.76 34.31 -9.66
N PHE A 11 -4.65 34.77 -9.06
CA PHE A 11 -4.15 34.28 -7.76
C PHE A 11 -4.26 35.32 -6.65
N GLU A 12 -4.51 36.57 -7.02
CA GLU A 12 -4.65 37.72 -6.15
C GLU A 12 -5.67 38.67 -6.77
N ILE A 13 -6.58 39.21 -5.95
CA ILE A 13 -7.58 40.19 -6.41
C ILE A 13 -7.88 41.22 -5.31
N THR A 14 -8.06 42.48 -5.70
CA THR A 14 -8.67 43.50 -4.85
C THR A 14 -10.18 43.40 -4.98
N THR A 15 -10.86 43.16 -3.86
CA THR A 15 -12.31 42.89 -3.80
C THR A 15 -12.92 43.55 -2.57
N LYS A 16 -14.24 43.47 -2.42
CA LYS A 16 -14.96 44.04 -1.27
C LYS A 16 -15.62 42.97 -0.42
N VAL A 17 -15.69 43.22 0.88
CA VAL A 17 -16.46 42.40 1.82
C VAL A 17 -17.94 42.66 1.60
N SER A 18 -18.68 41.65 1.12
CA SER A 18 -20.13 41.76 0.92
C SER A 18 -20.91 41.50 2.22
N GLU A 19 -20.43 40.54 3.01
CA GLU A 19 -21.03 40.15 4.29
C GLU A 19 -19.91 39.66 5.23
N PHE A 20 -20.06 39.87 6.54
CA PHE A 20 -19.12 39.31 7.50
C PHE A 20 -19.78 38.99 8.84
N GLN A 21 -19.14 38.09 9.59
CA GLN A 21 -19.46 37.81 10.97
C GLN A 21 -18.19 37.60 11.79
N ASN A 22 -17.95 38.46 12.76
CA ASN A 22 -16.88 38.26 13.74
C ASN A 22 -17.35 37.31 14.86
N LYS A 23 -16.50 36.35 15.20
CA LYS A 23 -16.60 35.47 16.37
C LYS A 23 -15.43 35.77 17.31
N ASP A 24 -15.41 35.18 18.49
CA ASP A 24 -14.39 35.47 19.52
C ASP A 24 -12.93 35.29 19.06
N LYS A 25 -12.65 34.43 18.08
CA LYS A 25 -11.30 34.09 17.63
C LYS A 25 -11.08 34.14 16.11
N PHE A 26 -12.12 34.41 15.33
CA PHE A 26 -12.06 34.34 13.88
C PHE A 26 -13.15 35.20 13.23
N SER A 27 -12.95 35.54 11.96
CA SER A 27 -13.97 36.19 11.13
C SER A 27 -14.47 35.22 10.06
N LEU A 28 -15.75 35.31 9.72
CA LEU A 28 -16.33 34.69 8.52
C LEU A 28 -16.63 35.79 7.52
N LEU A 29 -16.09 35.70 6.31
CA LEU A 29 -16.23 36.71 5.28
C LEU A 29 -16.86 36.12 4.02
N PHE A 30 -17.79 36.87 3.43
CA PHE A 30 -18.16 36.75 2.02
C PHE A 30 -17.56 37.92 1.26
N LEU A 31 -17.01 37.63 0.09
CA LEU A 31 -16.41 38.62 -0.80
C LEU A 31 -17.27 38.76 -2.06
N GLU A 32 -17.29 39.95 -2.66
CA GLU A 32 -17.99 40.18 -3.93
C GLU A 32 -17.43 39.27 -5.03
N GLU A 33 -16.11 39.18 -5.14
CA GLU A 33 -15.37 38.24 -5.99
C GLU A 33 -14.26 37.57 -5.16
N THR A 34 -13.91 36.32 -5.49
CA THR A 34 -12.87 35.57 -4.77
C THR A 34 -11.98 34.74 -5.68
N VAL A 35 -10.71 34.62 -5.30
CA VAL A 35 -9.70 33.73 -5.92
C VAL A 35 -9.55 32.40 -5.18
N PHE A 36 -10.19 32.24 -4.01
CA PHE A 36 -10.09 31.06 -3.15
C PHE A 36 -11.07 29.95 -3.57
N PHE A 37 -10.52 28.79 -3.91
CA PHE A 37 -11.24 27.58 -4.22
C PHE A 37 -11.47 26.78 -2.93
N PRO A 38 -12.73 26.53 -2.54
CA PRO A 38 -13.07 25.71 -1.38
C PRO A 38 -12.85 24.22 -1.68
N GLU A 39 -12.81 23.40 -0.64
CA GLU A 39 -12.72 21.94 -0.81
C GLU A 39 -13.95 21.41 -1.57
N SER A 40 -13.71 20.89 -2.78
CA SER A 40 -14.76 20.42 -3.70
C SER A 40 -14.15 19.66 -4.88
N ALA A 41 -14.94 18.90 -5.63
CA ALA A 41 -14.50 18.14 -6.81
C ALA A 41 -13.28 17.22 -6.53
N GLY A 42 -13.17 16.68 -5.32
CA GLY A 42 -12.02 15.88 -4.90
C GLY A 42 -10.73 16.69 -4.73
N GLN A 43 -10.79 18.01 -4.71
CA GLN A 43 -9.66 18.91 -4.49
C GLN A 43 -9.75 19.54 -3.09
N ILE A 44 -8.63 19.65 -2.40
CA ILE A 44 -8.56 20.39 -1.13
C ILE A 44 -8.80 21.90 -1.30
N ALA A 45 -9.16 22.57 -0.20
CA ALA A 45 -9.27 24.02 -0.15
C ALA A 45 -7.91 24.72 -0.33
N ASP A 46 -7.93 25.89 -0.96
CA ASP A 46 -6.76 26.76 -1.00
C ASP A 46 -6.40 27.33 0.37
N LYS A 47 -5.10 27.54 0.53
CA LYS A 47 -4.52 28.36 1.59
C LYS A 47 -4.21 29.75 1.05
N GLY A 48 -4.01 30.69 1.96
CA GLY A 48 -3.62 32.05 1.63
C GLY A 48 -4.00 33.04 2.72
N VAL A 49 -4.13 34.31 2.33
CA VAL A 49 -4.39 35.42 3.24
C VAL A 49 -5.42 36.40 2.67
N ILE A 50 -6.13 37.08 3.56
CA ILE A 50 -6.82 38.33 3.29
C ILE A 50 -5.95 39.46 3.82
N ILE A 51 -5.68 40.46 2.98
CA ILE A 51 -4.93 41.66 3.37
C ILE A 51 -5.92 42.81 3.53
N PHE A 52 -5.96 43.38 4.73
CA PHE A 52 -6.82 44.51 5.07
C PHE A 52 -5.99 45.55 5.85
N GLU A 53 -6.07 46.83 5.44
CA GLU A 53 -5.29 47.93 6.04
C GLU A 53 -3.78 47.65 6.20
N GLY A 54 -3.21 46.90 5.25
CA GLY A 54 -1.79 46.53 5.25
C GLY A 54 -1.40 45.38 6.20
N GLN A 55 -2.37 44.73 6.85
CA GLN A 55 -2.17 43.54 7.68
C GLN A 55 -2.67 42.28 6.98
N GLU A 56 -1.93 41.18 7.11
CA GLU A 56 -2.32 39.87 6.55
C GLU A 56 -3.03 39.03 7.61
N TYR A 57 -4.17 38.44 7.22
CA TYR A 57 -4.97 37.53 8.03
C TYR A 57 -5.09 36.19 7.33
N LYS A 58 -4.63 35.12 7.99
CA LYS A 58 -4.61 33.79 7.36
C LYS A 58 -6.00 33.22 7.14
N ILE A 59 -6.19 32.56 6.00
CA ILE A 59 -7.33 31.66 5.79
C ILE A 59 -7.14 30.42 6.67
N LEU A 60 -8.12 30.17 7.54
CA LEU A 60 -8.16 29.01 8.43
C LEU A 60 -8.97 27.85 7.82
N SER A 61 -10.01 28.16 7.05
CA SER A 61 -10.80 27.19 6.28
C SER A 61 -11.70 27.89 5.28
N LEU A 62 -12.09 27.18 4.23
CA LEU A 62 -13.09 27.62 3.25
C LEU A 62 -14.32 26.70 3.30
N ALA A 63 -15.50 27.23 3.06
CA ALA A 63 -16.73 26.46 2.95
C ALA A 63 -17.63 27.01 1.84
N ILE A 64 -18.60 26.23 1.39
CA ILE A 64 -19.60 26.67 0.40
C ILE A 64 -20.93 26.90 1.13
N HIS A 65 -21.55 28.06 0.91
CA HIS A 65 -22.91 28.37 1.37
C HIS A 65 -23.67 29.08 0.25
N GLU A 66 -24.78 28.49 -0.21
CA GLU A 66 -25.61 29.05 -1.30
C GLU A 66 -24.79 29.45 -2.56
N ASP A 67 -23.93 28.54 -3.03
CA ASP A 67 -23.02 28.73 -4.17
C ASP A 67 -21.93 29.81 -4.02
N LYS A 68 -21.81 30.42 -2.83
CA LYS A 68 -20.75 31.37 -2.46
C LYS A 68 -19.69 30.71 -1.58
N VAL A 69 -18.47 31.24 -1.64
CA VAL A 69 -17.36 30.82 -0.76
C VAL A 69 -17.41 31.63 0.54
N VAL A 70 -17.42 30.92 1.67
CA VAL A 70 -17.25 31.46 3.01
C VAL A 70 -15.78 31.36 3.39
N HIS A 71 -15.17 32.49 3.75
CA HIS A 71 -13.77 32.57 4.13
C HIS A 71 -13.68 32.68 5.65
N LYS A 72 -13.21 31.63 6.31
CA LYS A 72 -12.88 31.69 7.74
C LYS A 72 -11.45 32.18 7.87
N THR A 73 -11.24 33.32 8.52
CA THR A 73 -9.93 33.94 8.69
C THR A 73 -9.56 34.08 10.17
N GLU A 74 -8.30 34.41 10.46
CA GLU A 74 -7.96 35.06 11.73
C GLU A 74 -8.87 36.27 11.99
N LEU A 75 -9.10 36.62 13.25
CA LEU A 75 -10.00 37.70 13.62
C LEU A 75 -9.54 39.04 13.01
N ILE A 76 -10.39 39.64 12.19
CA ILE A 76 -10.18 40.97 11.61
C ILE A 76 -11.02 41.98 12.40
N GLU A 77 -10.35 42.80 13.20
CA GLU A 77 -10.99 43.91 13.90
C GLU A 77 -11.37 45.02 12.90
N ASN A 78 -12.46 45.74 13.18
CA ASN A 78 -12.92 46.90 12.38
C ASN A 78 -13.30 46.64 10.92
N ILE A 79 -13.33 45.39 10.45
CA ILE A 79 -13.86 45.07 9.13
C ILE A 79 -15.36 45.44 9.04
N GLN A 80 -15.77 46.01 7.91
CA GLN A 80 -17.15 46.42 7.64
C GLN A 80 -17.61 45.93 6.26
N ILE A 81 -18.92 45.87 6.04
CA ILE A 81 -19.48 45.67 4.70
C ILE A 81 -18.99 46.81 3.79
N GLY A 82 -18.52 46.46 2.59
CA GLY A 82 -17.94 47.38 1.63
C GLY A 82 -16.45 47.67 1.83
N SER A 83 -15.82 47.13 2.88
CA SER A 83 -14.36 47.24 3.08
C SER A 83 -13.62 46.62 1.90
N GLU A 84 -12.65 47.35 1.38
CA GLU A 84 -11.75 46.85 0.34
C GLU A 84 -10.66 45.98 0.97
N VAL A 85 -10.46 44.79 0.42
CA VAL A 85 -9.46 43.81 0.86
C VAL A 85 -8.73 43.24 -0.35
N ILE A 86 -7.50 42.78 -0.15
CA ILE A 86 -6.79 41.97 -1.15
C ILE A 86 -6.91 40.51 -0.74
N ALA A 87 -7.54 39.69 -1.58
CA ALA A 87 -7.61 38.25 -1.42
C ALA A 87 -6.46 37.60 -2.19
N LYS A 88 -5.58 36.86 -1.51
CA LYS A 88 -4.36 36.28 -2.09
C LYS A 88 -4.18 34.82 -1.69
N ILE A 89 -4.12 33.92 -2.66
CA ILE A 89 -3.87 32.50 -2.40
C ILE A 89 -2.38 32.19 -2.30
N ASP A 90 -2.04 31.05 -1.68
CA ASP A 90 -0.74 30.41 -1.83
C ASP A 90 -0.65 29.80 -3.23
N LYS A 91 -0.01 30.54 -4.15
CA LYS A 91 0.13 30.11 -5.55
C LYS A 91 0.87 28.77 -5.66
N HIS A 92 1.92 28.54 -4.86
CA HIS A 92 2.70 27.31 -4.93
C HIS A 92 1.84 26.10 -4.55
N GLN A 93 1.08 26.21 -3.47
CA GLN A 93 0.12 25.16 -3.10
C GLN A 93 -0.90 24.92 -4.22
N ARG A 94 -1.49 25.99 -4.78
CA ARG A 94 -2.48 25.88 -5.86
C ARG A 94 -1.91 25.20 -7.10
N ASP A 95 -0.69 25.53 -7.48
CA ASP A 95 -0.02 24.95 -8.65
C ASP A 95 0.12 23.43 -8.45
N LEU A 96 0.65 22.99 -7.31
CA LEU A 96 0.80 21.57 -6.96
C LEU A 96 -0.53 20.81 -6.97
N VAL A 97 -1.57 21.40 -6.36
CA VAL A 97 -2.92 20.83 -6.34
C VAL A 97 -3.49 20.73 -7.76
N SER A 98 -3.29 21.74 -8.60
CA SER A 98 -3.78 21.78 -9.99
C SER A 98 -3.04 20.78 -10.88
N GLN A 99 -1.73 20.58 -10.66
CA GLN A 99 -0.95 19.51 -11.29
C GLN A 99 -1.51 18.13 -10.93
N ASN A 100 -1.70 17.85 -9.64
CA ASN A 100 -2.26 16.59 -9.15
C ASN A 100 -3.69 16.35 -9.68
N HIS A 101 -4.54 17.38 -9.70
CA HIS A 101 -5.89 17.27 -10.24
C HIS A 101 -5.88 16.93 -11.74
N SER A 102 -5.04 17.60 -12.52
CA SER A 102 -4.93 17.36 -13.96
C SER A 102 -4.34 15.98 -14.26
N ALA A 103 -3.36 15.53 -13.49
CA ALA A 103 -2.85 14.16 -13.57
C ALA A 103 -3.89 13.12 -13.16
N ALA A 104 -4.78 13.44 -12.22
CA ALA A 104 -5.88 12.55 -11.85
C ALA A 104 -6.87 12.36 -13.01
N HIS A 105 -7.14 13.42 -13.77
CA HIS A 105 -7.92 13.31 -15.01
C HIS A 105 -7.25 12.35 -16.01
N LEU A 106 -5.96 12.54 -16.28
CA LEU A 106 -5.21 11.67 -17.20
C LEU A 106 -5.23 10.21 -16.74
N LEU A 107 -5.04 9.95 -15.45
CA LEU A 107 -5.08 8.60 -14.90
C LEU A 107 -6.48 7.99 -15.01
N PHE A 108 -7.53 8.75 -14.69
CA PHE A 108 -8.91 8.30 -14.80
C PHE A 108 -9.28 7.90 -16.24
N ASP A 109 -9.00 8.77 -17.22
CA ASP A 109 -9.31 8.50 -18.62
C ASP A 109 -8.49 7.32 -19.15
N THR A 110 -7.22 7.21 -18.74
CA THR A 110 -6.37 6.05 -19.08
C THR A 110 -6.91 4.75 -18.47
N LEU A 111 -7.40 4.77 -17.24
CA LEU A 111 -8.03 3.61 -16.61
C LEU A 111 -9.30 3.20 -17.36
N ARG A 112 -10.11 4.15 -17.84
CA ARG A 112 -11.30 3.86 -18.64
C ARG A 112 -10.99 3.36 -20.04
N GLU A 113 -9.89 3.81 -20.65
CA GLU A 113 -9.42 3.29 -21.94
C GLU A 113 -8.99 1.82 -21.84
N ILE A 114 -8.26 1.46 -20.79
CA ILE A 114 -7.78 0.08 -20.58
C ILE A 114 -8.90 -0.81 -20.04
N TYR A 115 -9.74 -0.28 -19.16
CA TYR A 115 -10.84 -0.97 -18.50
C TYR A 115 -12.17 -0.24 -18.78
N PRO A 116 -12.81 -0.44 -19.94
CA PRO A 116 -14.00 0.32 -20.36
C PRO A 116 -15.22 0.20 -19.44
N THR A 117 -15.30 -0.88 -18.66
CA THR A 117 -16.36 -1.11 -17.67
C THR A 117 -16.04 -0.53 -16.29
N SER A 118 -14.89 0.13 -16.14
CA SER A 118 -14.47 0.71 -14.87
C SER A 118 -15.33 1.91 -14.48
N VAL A 119 -15.55 2.07 -13.17
CA VAL A 119 -16.40 3.14 -12.61
C VAL A 119 -15.66 3.85 -11.48
N GLY A 120 -15.66 5.18 -11.51
CA GLY A 120 -15.11 6.00 -10.44
C GLY A 120 -15.89 5.86 -9.13
N LYS A 121 -15.16 5.77 -8.01
CA LYS A 121 -15.73 5.64 -6.66
C LYS A 121 -15.29 6.75 -5.71
N GLY A 122 -14.20 7.44 -6.00
CA GLY A 122 -13.70 8.52 -5.17
C GLY A 122 -12.43 9.15 -5.72
N TYR A 123 -12.26 10.44 -5.45
CA TYR A 123 -11.13 11.24 -5.93
C TYR A 123 -10.64 12.13 -4.80
N PHE A 124 -9.34 12.33 -4.71
CA PHE A 124 -8.74 13.24 -3.74
C PHE A 124 -7.39 13.75 -4.25
N ASN A 125 -7.19 15.06 -4.21
CA ASN A 125 -6.03 15.78 -4.73
C ASN A 125 -5.62 16.84 -3.71
N ASP A 126 -4.37 16.75 -3.24
CA ASP A 126 -3.75 17.72 -2.34
C ASP A 126 -2.40 18.20 -2.87
N GLU A 127 -1.66 19.03 -2.12
CA GLU A 127 -0.33 19.49 -2.55
C GLU A 127 0.72 18.37 -2.61
N THR A 128 0.46 17.19 -2.04
CA THR A 128 1.42 16.09 -1.95
C THR A 128 1.19 14.99 -2.98
N GLY A 129 -0.02 14.88 -3.53
CA GLY A 129 -0.36 13.89 -4.54
C GLY A 129 -1.84 13.78 -4.85
N LEU A 130 -2.20 12.67 -5.51
CA LEU A 130 -3.56 12.32 -5.88
C LEU A 130 -3.90 10.88 -5.50
N ARG A 131 -5.20 10.64 -5.36
CA ARG A 131 -5.81 9.34 -5.10
C ARG A 131 -7.07 9.16 -5.93
N ILE A 132 -7.19 8.01 -6.58
CA ILE A 132 -8.39 7.61 -7.32
C ILE A 132 -8.83 6.22 -6.88
N ASP A 133 -10.11 6.08 -6.59
CA ASP A 133 -10.76 4.81 -6.33
C ASP A 133 -11.58 4.42 -7.57
N MET A 134 -11.30 3.24 -8.13
CA MET A 134 -12.00 2.70 -9.29
C MET A 134 -12.55 1.31 -8.97
N TYR A 135 -13.79 1.06 -9.38
CA TYR A 135 -14.26 -0.30 -9.58
C TYR A 135 -13.69 -0.83 -10.89
N ILE A 136 -12.97 -1.96 -10.86
CA ILE A 136 -12.37 -2.64 -12.00
C ILE A 136 -12.55 -4.15 -11.79
N GLU A 137 -13.26 -4.83 -12.69
CA GLU A 137 -13.51 -6.27 -12.59
C GLU A 137 -12.21 -7.09 -12.69
N ASP A 138 -11.29 -6.63 -13.54
CA ASP A 138 -9.99 -7.26 -13.76
C ASP A 138 -9.08 -7.23 -12.52
N LYS A 139 -8.17 -8.21 -12.46
CA LYS A 139 -7.11 -8.22 -11.47
C LYS A 139 -6.02 -7.23 -11.84
N ILE A 140 -5.73 -6.30 -10.92
CA ILE A 140 -4.64 -5.34 -11.09
C ILE A 140 -3.35 -5.90 -10.47
N ASN A 141 -2.27 -5.86 -11.25
CA ASN A 141 -0.92 -6.18 -10.82
C ASN A 141 0.06 -5.05 -11.20
N TRP A 142 1.31 -5.13 -10.72
CA TRP A 142 2.33 -4.11 -11.00
C TRP A 142 2.71 -3.93 -12.47
N SER A 143 2.49 -4.94 -13.33
CA SER A 143 2.66 -4.76 -14.78
C SER A 143 1.59 -3.84 -15.36
N ASN A 144 0.35 -3.93 -14.88
CA ASN A 144 -0.70 -2.97 -15.23
C ASN A 144 -0.34 -1.56 -14.74
N ILE A 145 0.20 -1.43 -13.52
CA ILE A 145 0.64 -0.13 -13.00
C ILE A 145 1.74 0.49 -13.85
N TYR A 146 2.70 -0.32 -14.31
CA TYR A 146 3.75 0.14 -15.22
C TYR A 146 3.18 0.68 -16.54
N GLU A 147 2.24 -0.05 -17.14
CA GLU A 147 1.58 0.34 -18.38
C GLU A 147 0.75 1.63 -18.20
N LEU A 148 -0.07 1.70 -17.15
CA LEU A 148 -0.84 2.89 -16.79
C LEU A 148 0.06 4.11 -16.64
N ASN A 149 1.15 3.98 -15.88
CA ASN A 149 2.10 5.08 -15.67
C ASN A 149 2.73 5.54 -16.98
N ASN A 150 3.11 4.59 -17.85
CA ASN A 150 3.71 4.90 -19.14
C ASN A 150 2.73 5.64 -20.07
N ILE A 151 1.46 5.25 -20.10
CA ILE A 151 0.44 5.92 -20.92
C ILE A 151 0.16 7.32 -20.40
N VAL A 152 -0.02 7.51 -19.08
CA VAL A 152 -0.21 8.84 -18.49
C VAL A 152 0.98 9.74 -18.79
N LYS A 153 2.22 9.26 -18.60
CA LYS A 153 3.42 10.03 -18.94
C LYS A 153 3.53 10.38 -20.41
N ARG A 154 3.00 9.54 -21.32
CA ARG A 154 2.91 9.88 -22.74
C ARG A 154 1.89 10.97 -22.99
N LYS A 155 0.71 10.90 -22.35
CA LYS A 155 -0.34 11.92 -22.44
C LYS A 155 0.14 13.27 -21.94
N MET A 156 0.89 13.32 -20.83
CA MET A 156 1.49 14.56 -20.31
C MET A 156 2.41 15.27 -21.32
N LYS A 157 3.09 14.50 -22.17
CA LYS A 157 3.99 15.04 -23.20
C LYS A 157 3.27 15.53 -24.45
N THR A 158 1.95 15.44 -24.50
CA THR A 158 1.18 16.09 -25.56
C THR A 158 1.14 17.58 -25.28
N TYR A 159 1.49 18.40 -26.28
CA TYR A 159 1.35 19.85 -26.21
C TYR A 159 -0.13 20.23 -26.31
N ALA A 160 -0.89 19.88 -25.28
CA ALA A 160 -2.32 20.09 -25.19
C ALA A 160 -2.61 21.13 -24.10
N ASP A 161 -3.03 22.30 -24.54
CA ASP A 161 -3.49 23.36 -23.65
C ASP A 161 -4.92 23.07 -23.18
N LYS A 162 -5.24 23.62 -22.01
CA LYS A 162 -6.55 23.50 -21.38
C LYS A 162 -7.60 24.26 -22.20
N GLU A 163 -8.63 23.55 -22.62
CA GLU A 163 -9.86 24.10 -23.17
C GLU A 163 -10.97 23.99 -22.12
N GLU A 164 -11.76 25.05 -21.96
CA GLU A 164 -12.87 25.10 -21.00
C GLU A 164 -14.17 25.46 -21.70
N PHE A 165 -15.23 24.69 -21.43
CA PHE A 165 -16.55 24.92 -22.00
C PHE A 165 -17.60 24.95 -20.91
N ILE A 166 -18.53 25.90 -21.00
CA ILE A 166 -19.72 25.94 -20.16
C ILE A 166 -20.90 25.49 -21.01
N VAL A 167 -21.55 24.40 -20.61
CA VAL A 167 -22.59 23.73 -21.40
C VAL A 167 -23.73 23.23 -20.51
N ASP A 168 -24.90 23.01 -21.10
CA ASP A 168 -25.96 22.27 -20.42
C ASP A 168 -25.69 20.76 -20.40
N ALA A 169 -26.43 20.04 -19.55
CA ALA A 169 -26.31 18.58 -19.42
C ALA A 169 -26.58 17.82 -20.73
N LYS A 170 -27.49 18.32 -21.56
CA LYS A 170 -27.82 17.69 -22.83
C LYS A 170 -26.63 17.75 -23.78
N THR A 171 -26.01 18.91 -23.91
CA THR A 171 -24.84 19.16 -24.74
C THR A 171 -23.64 18.35 -24.25
N ALA A 172 -23.38 18.32 -22.93
CA ALA A 172 -22.33 17.48 -22.36
C ALA A 172 -22.49 15.99 -22.74
N LYS A 173 -23.72 15.48 -22.67
CA LYS A 173 -24.01 14.07 -22.99
C LYS A 173 -24.01 13.78 -24.50
N GLU A 174 -24.66 14.61 -25.31
CA GLU A 174 -24.91 14.32 -26.72
C GLU A 174 -23.76 14.77 -27.63
N VAL A 175 -23.11 15.90 -27.32
CA VAL A 175 -22.04 16.47 -28.17
C VAL A 175 -20.66 15.97 -27.73
N TYR A 176 -20.42 15.94 -26.42
CA TYR A 176 -19.11 15.54 -25.88
C TYR A 176 -19.05 14.08 -25.42
N ASN A 177 -20.17 13.33 -25.53
CA ASN A 177 -20.30 11.93 -25.12
C ASN A 177 -19.82 11.67 -23.68
N LEU A 178 -20.01 12.65 -22.79
CA LEU A 178 -19.59 12.55 -21.40
C LEU A 178 -20.67 11.81 -20.60
N SER A 179 -20.25 10.71 -19.96
CA SER A 179 -21.07 10.04 -18.96
C SER A 179 -21.34 10.99 -17.81
N ILE A 180 -22.61 11.35 -17.62
CA ILE A 180 -23.04 12.14 -16.46
C ILE A 180 -23.47 11.18 -15.37
N GLU A 181 -22.59 10.94 -14.40
CA GLU A 181 -22.88 10.15 -13.19
C GLU A 181 -23.46 11.01 -12.05
N PHE A 182 -23.73 12.28 -12.33
CA PHE A 182 -24.25 13.25 -11.39
C PHE A 182 -25.71 12.98 -11.01
N ASN A 183 -26.11 13.44 -9.83
CA ASN A 183 -27.50 13.34 -9.39
C ASN A 183 -28.42 14.31 -10.16
N SER A 184 -29.74 14.14 -10.04
CA SER A 184 -30.69 14.94 -10.82
C SER A 184 -30.65 16.45 -10.55
N LYS A 185 -30.15 16.90 -9.39
CA LYS A 185 -30.00 18.34 -9.09
C LYS A 185 -28.77 18.96 -9.75
N GLU A 186 -27.70 18.19 -9.92
CA GLU A 186 -26.48 18.62 -10.59
C GLU A 186 -26.64 18.73 -12.13
N LEU A 187 -27.74 18.18 -12.66
CA LEU A 187 -28.17 18.35 -14.06
C LEU A 187 -28.94 19.66 -14.30
N GLU A 188 -29.41 20.33 -13.25
CA GLU A 188 -30.19 21.56 -13.33
C GLU A 188 -29.25 22.78 -13.28
N GLY A 189 -28.38 22.93 -14.28
CA GLY A 189 -27.49 24.09 -14.38
C GLY A 189 -26.39 23.96 -15.43
N ASP A 190 -25.59 25.01 -15.51
CA ASP A 190 -24.41 25.08 -16.36
C ASP A 190 -23.30 24.18 -15.81
N LEU A 191 -22.84 23.25 -16.65
CA LEU A 191 -21.75 22.34 -16.41
C LEU A 191 -20.45 22.88 -16.99
N ARG A 192 -19.34 22.70 -16.28
CA ARG A 192 -18.00 23.03 -16.77
C ARG A 192 -17.31 21.77 -17.28
N ILE A 193 -16.91 21.79 -18.54
CA ILE A 193 -16.02 20.80 -19.15
C ILE A 193 -14.61 21.34 -19.14
N VAL A 194 -13.67 20.50 -18.73
CA VAL A 194 -12.23 20.71 -18.87
C VAL A 194 -11.71 19.67 -19.84
N LYS A 195 -11.01 20.12 -20.88
CA LYS A 195 -10.49 19.29 -21.96
C LYS A 195 -9.01 19.60 -22.22
N PHE A 196 -8.23 18.57 -22.48
CA PHE A 196 -6.84 18.66 -22.90
C PHE A 196 -6.66 17.85 -24.19
N GLY A 197 -6.95 18.49 -25.32
CA GLY A 197 -6.92 17.82 -26.63
C GLY A 197 -7.67 16.49 -26.62
N ASP A 198 -7.06 15.45 -27.17
CA ASP A 198 -7.60 14.08 -27.13
C ASP A 198 -7.15 13.28 -25.89
N ALA A 199 -6.30 13.87 -25.03
CA ALA A 199 -5.72 13.16 -23.89
C ALA A 199 -6.70 13.01 -22.72
N SER A 200 -7.60 13.98 -22.54
CA SER A 200 -8.61 13.99 -21.47
C SER A 200 -9.76 14.96 -21.77
N ILE A 201 -10.98 14.57 -21.39
CA ILE A 201 -12.15 15.44 -21.40
C ILE A 201 -13.11 15.03 -20.28
N GLN A 202 -13.39 15.93 -19.34
CA GLN A 202 -14.19 15.62 -18.15
C GLN A 202 -15.05 16.80 -17.70
N LEU A 203 -16.15 16.47 -17.02
CA LEU A 203 -16.94 17.45 -16.28
C LEU A 203 -16.27 17.72 -14.94
N CYS A 204 -15.71 18.92 -14.76
CA CYS A 204 -14.99 19.27 -13.56
C CYS A 204 -15.04 20.76 -13.25
N SER A 205 -15.31 21.08 -11.98
CA SER A 205 -15.25 22.45 -11.45
C SER A 205 -13.93 22.78 -10.76
N GLY A 206 -12.99 21.85 -10.67
CA GLY A 206 -11.71 22.05 -10.01
C GLY A 206 -10.74 22.94 -10.78
N THR A 207 -9.60 23.25 -10.15
CA THR A 207 -8.51 23.99 -10.79
C THR A 207 -7.57 23.03 -11.50
N HIS A 208 -7.04 23.48 -12.63
CA HIS A 208 -6.23 22.67 -13.52
C HIS A 208 -5.03 23.46 -14.02
N VAL A 209 -3.99 22.74 -14.46
CA VAL A 209 -2.87 23.33 -15.18
C VAL A 209 -3.34 23.97 -16.48
N ASN A 210 -2.55 24.90 -17.02
CA ASN A 210 -2.87 25.53 -18.30
C ASN A 210 -2.50 24.64 -19.48
N SER A 211 -1.45 23.83 -19.33
CA SER A 211 -1.04 22.85 -20.34
C SER A 211 -0.60 21.55 -19.68
N LEU A 212 -0.78 20.41 -20.34
CA LEU A 212 -0.36 19.12 -19.79
C LEU A 212 1.15 19.03 -19.56
N ILE A 213 1.94 19.84 -20.27
CA ILE A 213 3.39 19.95 -20.07
C ILE A 213 3.78 20.66 -18.77
N ASP A 214 2.83 21.35 -18.12
CA ASP A 214 3.04 22.01 -16.82
C ASP A 214 2.94 21.00 -15.66
N ILE A 215 2.61 19.74 -15.93
CA ILE A 215 2.69 18.66 -14.95
C ILE A 215 4.15 18.19 -14.92
N ASP A 216 4.84 18.45 -13.81
CA ASP A 216 6.29 18.29 -13.70
C ASP A 216 6.76 16.85 -13.93
N GLU A 217 6.10 15.90 -13.27
CA GLU A 217 6.35 14.48 -13.37
C GLU A 217 5.08 13.68 -13.04
N PHE A 218 5.08 12.35 -13.19
CA PHE A 218 4.00 11.47 -12.75
C PHE A 218 4.49 10.07 -12.42
N VAL A 219 4.15 9.62 -11.22
CA VAL A 219 4.42 8.27 -10.74
C VAL A 219 3.25 7.76 -9.92
N ILE A 220 2.66 6.63 -10.33
CA ILE A 220 1.80 5.81 -9.47
C ILE A 220 2.71 5.18 -8.41
N THR A 221 2.56 5.63 -7.17
CA THR A 221 3.44 5.25 -6.07
C THR A 221 3.00 3.94 -5.42
N SER A 222 1.70 3.69 -5.38
CA SER A 222 1.14 2.45 -4.87
C SER A 222 -0.29 2.23 -5.38
N TYR A 223 -0.76 0.99 -5.25
CA TYR A 223 -2.16 0.65 -5.40
C TYR A 223 -2.58 -0.35 -4.32
N GLU A 224 -3.84 -0.32 -3.91
CA GLU A 224 -4.40 -1.30 -2.98
C GLU A 224 -5.76 -1.80 -3.46
N SER A 225 -6.06 -3.08 -3.20
CA SER A 225 -7.42 -3.60 -3.35
C SER A 225 -8.21 -3.33 -2.07
N LYS A 226 -9.34 -2.64 -2.18
CA LYS A 226 -10.30 -2.45 -1.08
C LYS A 226 -11.29 -3.62 -0.96
N GLY A 227 -11.12 -4.67 -1.77
CA GLY A 227 -12.09 -5.74 -1.93
C GLY A 227 -13.22 -5.36 -2.89
N GLN A 228 -14.08 -6.32 -3.24
CA GLN A 228 -15.23 -6.13 -4.14
C GLN A 228 -14.87 -5.45 -5.47
N SER A 229 -13.70 -5.80 -6.04
CA SER A 229 -13.21 -5.23 -7.29
C SER A 229 -12.98 -3.71 -7.25
N ILE A 230 -12.82 -3.12 -6.06
CA ILE A 230 -12.43 -1.71 -5.90
C ILE A 230 -10.93 -1.63 -5.69
N TYR A 231 -10.25 -0.88 -6.55
CA TYR A 231 -8.84 -0.56 -6.46
C TYR A 231 -8.65 0.91 -6.19
N ARG A 232 -7.74 1.22 -5.28
CA ARG A 232 -7.30 2.58 -4.99
C ARG A 232 -5.89 2.76 -5.51
N PHE A 233 -5.69 3.80 -6.31
CA PHE A 233 -4.41 4.20 -6.88
C PHE A 233 -3.94 5.48 -6.19
N TYR A 234 -2.67 5.52 -5.81
CA TYR A 234 -2.01 6.72 -5.33
C TYR A 234 -0.94 7.13 -6.34
N ALA A 235 -0.89 8.41 -6.68
CA ALA A 235 0.15 8.95 -7.54
C ALA A 235 0.63 10.32 -7.07
N LYS A 236 1.79 10.73 -7.56
CA LYS A 236 2.41 12.02 -7.26
C LYS A 236 2.87 12.66 -8.56
N THR A 237 2.84 13.99 -8.60
CA THR A 237 3.33 14.78 -9.73
C THR A 237 4.57 15.61 -9.41
N ASP A 238 4.67 16.11 -8.18
CA ASP A 238 5.82 16.86 -7.71
C ASP A 238 7.10 16.02 -7.64
N ILE A 239 8.18 16.56 -8.19
CA ILE A 239 9.47 15.87 -8.28
C ILE A 239 10.05 15.58 -6.89
N ASP A 240 9.96 16.53 -5.95
CA ASP A 240 10.55 16.37 -4.62
C ASP A 240 9.80 15.32 -3.81
N GLU A 241 8.47 15.30 -3.89
CA GLU A 241 7.61 14.26 -3.31
C GLU A 241 7.89 12.88 -3.92
N ILE A 242 8.13 12.79 -5.22
CA ILE A 242 8.53 11.54 -5.88
C ILE A 242 9.92 11.08 -5.43
N GLN A 243 10.89 11.99 -5.28
CA GLN A 243 12.22 11.65 -4.76
C GLN A 243 12.16 11.11 -3.32
N LYS A 244 11.24 11.61 -2.48
CA LYS A 244 10.99 11.06 -1.14
C LYS A 244 10.51 9.61 -1.23
N VAL A 245 9.52 9.32 -2.08
CA VAL A 245 9.01 7.95 -2.28
C VAL A 245 10.12 6.99 -2.73
N TYR A 246 10.93 7.41 -3.69
CA TYR A 246 12.08 6.66 -4.17
C TYR A 246 13.09 6.35 -3.06
N LYS A 247 13.39 7.35 -2.24
CA LYS A 247 14.29 7.20 -1.10
C LYS A 247 13.74 6.20 -0.09
N ASP A 248 12.47 6.32 0.27
CA ASP A 248 11.81 5.43 1.23
C ASP A 248 11.81 3.98 0.75
N PHE A 249 11.50 3.76 -0.53
CA PHE A 249 11.59 2.44 -1.17
C PHE A 249 12.99 1.82 -1.04
N LEU A 250 14.04 2.59 -1.32
CA LEU A 250 15.43 2.11 -1.21
C LEU A 250 15.84 1.79 0.23
N TYR A 251 15.28 2.48 1.22
CA TYR A 251 15.59 2.20 2.62
C TYR A 251 14.78 1.03 3.20
N GLN A 252 13.53 0.85 2.80
CA GLN A 252 12.62 -0.12 3.40
C GLN A 252 12.49 -1.37 2.53
N ASP A 253 11.79 -1.25 1.40
CA ASP A 253 11.45 -2.38 0.53
C ASP A 253 12.70 -3.07 -0.02
N PHE A 254 13.67 -2.30 -0.50
CA PHE A 254 14.89 -2.87 -1.08
C PHE A 254 15.65 -3.74 -0.06
N ASN A 255 15.73 -3.29 1.19
CA ASN A 255 16.39 -4.01 2.28
C ASN A 255 15.60 -5.25 2.70
N GLU A 256 14.27 -5.16 2.78
CA GLU A 256 13.39 -6.30 3.04
C GLU A 256 13.59 -7.40 2.00
N ILE A 257 13.46 -7.07 0.71
CA ILE A 257 13.57 -8.04 -0.38
C ILE A 257 14.97 -8.62 -0.46
N SER A 258 16.01 -7.81 -0.26
CA SER A 258 17.39 -8.29 -0.18
C SER A 258 17.56 -9.34 0.93
N ASN A 259 16.86 -9.20 2.06
CA ASN A 259 16.90 -10.18 3.13
C ASN A 259 16.09 -11.45 2.80
N LEU A 260 14.93 -11.32 2.14
CA LEU A 260 14.17 -12.48 1.67
C LEU A 260 14.98 -13.31 0.68
N LEU A 261 15.61 -12.66 -0.31
CA LEU A 261 16.48 -13.33 -1.28
C LEU A 261 17.67 -14.01 -0.60
N LYS A 262 18.31 -13.37 0.40
CA LYS A 262 19.37 -14.02 1.20
C LYS A 262 18.88 -15.28 1.93
N LYS A 263 17.65 -15.29 2.45
CA LYS A 263 17.05 -16.49 3.07
C LYS A 263 16.86 -17.59 2.04
N TYR A 264 16.31 -17.26 0.87
CA TYR A 264 16.15 -18.21 -0.23
C TYR A 264 17.50 -18.79 -0.68
N ILE A 265 18.54 -17.97 -0.88
CA ILE A 265 19.89 -18.40 -1.29
C ILE A 265 20.51 -19.39 -0.30
N LYS A 266 20.20 -19.28 1.00
CA LYS A 266 20.64 -20.28 1.99
C LYS A 266 19.86 -21.57 1.85
N ALA A 267 18.54 -21.47 1.68
CA ALA A 267 17.65 -22.61 1.57
C ALA A 267 17.86 -23.41 0.27
N GLU A 268 18.13 -22.75 -0.86
CA GLU A 268 18.31 -23.42 -2.16
C GLU A 268 19.48 -24.42 -2.16
N ARG A 269 20.50 -24.17 -1.32
CA ARG A 269 21.68 -25.05 -1.16
C ARG A 269 21.35 -26.35 -0.43
N ILE A 270 20.31 -26.34 0.39
CA ILE A 270 19.92 -27.46 1.24
C ILE A 270 18.75 -28.22 0.59
N TYR A 271 17.77 -27.48 0.09
CA TYR A 271 16.47 -28.02 -0.33
C TYR A 271 16.23 -28.01 -1.85
N GLY A 272 17.20 -27.54 -2.62
CA GLY A 272 17.12 -27.45 -4.09
C GLY A 272 16.62 -26.10 -4.58
N LYS A 273 16.75 -25.83 -5.88
CA LYS A 273 16.40 -24.54 -6.48
C LYS A 273 14.95 -24.50 -6.95
N ASP A 274 14.36 -23.32 -6.92
CA ASP A 274 13.09 -23.02 -7.61
C ASP A 274 13.37 -22.16 -8.85
N GLN A 275 12.88 -22.59 -10.02
CA GLN A 275 13.20 -21.92 -11.29
C GLN A 275 12.67 -20.49 -11.36
N ASN A 276 11.50 -20.21 -10.80
CA ASN A 276 10.93 -18.86 -10.82
C ASN A 276 11.69 -17.94 -9.86
N LEU A 277 12.07 -18.45 -8.68
CA LEU A 277 12.91 -17.69 -7.74
C LEU A 277 14.32 -17.44 -8.28
N GLU A 278 14.90 -18.34 -9.08
CA GLU A 278 16.16 -18.07 -9.79
C GLU A 278 16.01 -16.89 -10.77
N LEU A 279 14.90 -16.84 -11.53
CA LEU A 279 14.62 -15.75 -12.46
C LEU A 279 14.43 -14.42 -11.72
N LEU A 280 13.66 -14.41 -10.62
CA LEU A 280 13.45 -13.23 -9.79
C LEU A 280 14.75 -12.73 -9.17
N LYS A 281 15.58 -13.64 -8.64
CA LYS A 281 16.90 -13.34 -8.09
C LYS A 281 17.80 -12.67 -9.13
N TYR A 282 17.83 -13.21 -10.35
CA TYR A 282 18.61 -12.65 -11.46
C TYR A 282 18.09 -11.28 -11.90
N ALA A 283 16.77 -11.14 -12.07
CA ALA A 283 16.15 -9.87 -12.43
C ALA A 283 16.39 -8.77 -11.38
N TRP A 284 16.29 -9.10 -10.09
CA TRP A 284 16.60 -8.18 -9.00
C TRP A 284 18.06 -7.73 -9.01
N ALA A 285 19.00 -8.68 -9.16
CA ALA A 285 20.43 -8.38 -9.19
C ALA A 285 20.80 -7.46 -10.36
N ASN A 286 20.32 -7.78 -11.57
CA ASN A 286 20.56 -6.95 -12.75
C ASN A 286 20.01 -5.53 -12.58
N LEU A 287 18.81 -5.38 -12.04
CA LEU A 287 18.20 -4.07 -11.83
C LEU A 287 18.95 -3.26 -10.76
N ALA A 288 19.55 -3.94 -9.78
CA ALA A 288 20.34 -3.33 -8.71
C ALA A 288 21.76 -2.92 -9.14
N GLU A 289 22.41 -3.67 -10.03
CA GLU A 289 23.76 -3.36 -10.53
C GLU A 289 23.79 -2.08 -11.37
N ASP A 290 22.66 -1.72 -11.98
CA ASP A 290 22.53 -0.66 -12.98
C ASP A 290 22.62 0.80 -12.43
N GLY A 291 23.18 0.99 -11.23
CA GLY A 291 23.79 2.25 -10.80
C GLY A 291 22.90 3.48 -10.48
N LYS A 292 22.88 3.83 -9.19
CA LYS A 292 22.88 5.17 -8.54
C LYS A 292 21.68 6.11 -8.59
N LYS A 293 20.78 6.09 -9.58
CA LYS A 293 19.55 6.90 -9.52
C LYS A 293 18.35 6.06 -9.93
N ILE A 294 17.39 5.98 -9.01
CA ILE A 294 16.10 5.36 -9.28
C ILE A 294 15.23 6.38 -10.02
N ASP A 295 14.71 5.96 -11.16
CA ASP A 295 13.68 6.67 -11.91
C ASP A 295 12.37 5.89 -11.82
N TRP A 296 11.31 6.41 -12.44
CA TRP A 296 9.99 5.78 -12.38
C TRP A 296 9.98 4.38 -12.99
N VAL A 297 10.80 4.13 -14.02
CA VAL A 297 10.88 2.82 -14.70
C VAL A 297 11.48 1.81 -13.74
N LYS A 298 12.63 2.13 -13.14
CA LYS A 298 13.30 1.27 -12.16
C LYS A 298 12.42 1.09 -10.92
N TYR A 299 11.80 2.15 -10.42
CA TYR A 299 10.89 2.11 -9.28
C TYR A 299 9.75 1.12 -9.47
N LEU A 300 9.00 1.21 -10.57
CA LEU A 300 7.87 0.32 -10.82
C LEU A 300 8.31 -1.13 -11.08
N LYS A 301 9.44 -1.32 -11.78
CA LYS A 301 10.01 -2.66 -11.98
C LYS A 301 10.45 -3.30 -10.66
N PHE A 302 11.11 -2.54 -9.79
CA PHE A 302 11.50 -3.01 -8.47
C PHE A 302 10.27 -3.38 -7.62
N ASN A 303 9.22 -2.55 -7.64
CA ASN A 303 7.97 -2.87 -6.94
C ASN A 303 7.30 -4.14 -7.46
N SER A 304 7.29 -4.36 -8.77
CA SER A 304 6.83 -5.61 -9.37
C SER A 304 7.61 -6.82 -8.84
N LEU A 305 8.95 -6.76 -8.90
CA LEU A 305 9.81 -7.84 -8.42
C LEU A 305 9.68 -8.06 -6.91
N ALA A 306 9.54 -6.98 -6.14
CA ALA A 306 9.35 -7.03 -4.69
C ALA A 306 8.06 -7.76 -4.34
N ASN A 307 6.95 -7.44 -5.02
CA ASN A 307 5.68 -8.14 -4.86
C ASN A 307 5.82 -9.65 -5.12
N ASP A 308 6.45 -10.01 -6.23
CA ASP A 308 6.63 -11.42 -6.59
C ASP A 308 7.51 -12.17 -5.58
N CYS A 309 8.56 -11.53 -5.09
CA CYS A 309 9.40 -12.08 -4.02
C CYS A 309 8.61 -12.30 -2.72
N ARG A 310 7.74 -11.37 -2.33
CA ARG A 310 6.90 -11.48 -1.12
C ARG A 310 5.90 -12.62 -1.18
N ILE A 311 5.49 -13.03 -2.38
CA ILE A 311 4.55 -14.15 -2.58
C ILE A 311 5.33 -15.47 -2.70
N GLN A 312 6.26 -15.53 -3.65
CA GLN A 312 6.86 -16.80 -4.07
C GLN A 312 7.89 -17.34 -3.07
N ILE A 313 8.62 -16.49 -2.35
CA ILE A 313 9.61 -16.95 -1.36
C ILE A 313 8.91 -17.66 -0.19
N PRO A 314 7.87 -17.09 0.45
CA PRO A 314 7.09 -17.82 1.45
C PRO A 314 6.48 -19.13 0.93
N GLU A 315 5.90 -19.14 -0.27
CA GLU A 315 5.35 -20.36 -0.90
C GLU A 315 6.41 -21.45 -1.06
N TYR A 316 7.61 -21.08 -1.48
CA TYR A 316 8.75 -22.00 -1.56
C TYR A 316 9.08 -22.62 -0.20
N PHE A 317 9.15 -21.83 0.88
CA PHE A 317 9.37 -22.35 2.23
C PHE A 317 8.25 -23.28 2.71
N VAL A 318 6.99 -22.94 2.42
CA VAL A 318 5.84 -23.82 2.70
C VAL A 318 5.98 -25.14 1.93
N SER A 319 6.40 -25.09 0.68
CA SER A 319 6.61 -26.30 -0.14
C SER A 319 7.71 -27.21 0.43
N ILE A 320 8.78 -26.64 0.98
CA ILE A 320 9.84 -27.40 1.66
C ILE A 320 9.28 -28.10 2.89
N GLU A 321 8.53 -27.38 3.73
CA GLU A 321 7.94 -27.95 4.93
C GLU A 321 6.96 -29.08 4.62
N GLN A 322 6.15 -28.93 3.57
CA GLN A 322 5.24 -29.98 3.12
C GLN A 322 6.00 -31.22 2.65
N LYS A 323 7.04 -31.05 1.83
CA LYS A 323 7.90 -32.17 1.38
C LYS A 323 8.56 -32.88 2.57
N LYS A 324 9.05 -32.13 3.57
CA LYS A 324 9.62 -32.69 4.80
C LYS A 324 8.58 -33.51 5.56
N LYS A 325 7.37 -32.97 5.76
CA LYS A 325 6.27 -33.70 6.41
C LYS A 325 5.87 -34.96 5.65
N ASP A 326 5.77 -34.90 4.32
CA ASP A 326 5.42 -36.06 3.50
C ASP A 326 6.49 -37.16 3.59
N PHE A 327 7.78 -36.77 3.62
CA PHE A 327 8.88 -37.69 3.85
C PHE A 327 8.78 -38.37 5.23
N LEU A 328 8.61 -37.57 6.30
CA LEU A 328 8.45 -38.09 7.65
C LEU A 328 7.22 -39.00 7.76
N PHE A 329 6.10 -38.61 7.15
CA PHE A 329 4.89 -39.42 7.12
C PHE A 329 5.16 -40.79 6.48
N LYS A 330 5.76 -40.83 5.30
CA LYS A 330 6.11 -42.08 4.62
C LYS A 330 7.07 -42.93 5.43
N LYS A 331 8.04 -42.31 6.12
CA LYS A 331 9.04 -42.99 6.94
C LYS A 331 8.44 -43.61 8.20
N TYR A 332 7.48 -42.94 8.84
CA TYR A 332 7.02 -43.30 10.19
C TYR A 332 5.58 -43.80 10.31
N LYS A 333 4.75 -43.71 9.26
CA LYS A 333 3.33 -44.14 9.31
C LYS A 333 3.13 -45.60 9.71
N ASP A 334 4.05 -46.47 9.27
CA ASP A 334 4.02 -47.92 9.46
C ASP A 334 5.24 -48.35 10.31
N PHE A 335 5.76 -47.46 11.15
CA PHE A 335 6.93 -47.75 11.98
C PHE A 335 6.55 -48.78 13.05
N GLU A 336 7.36 -49.83 13.19
CA GLU A 336 7.09 -50.91 14.14
C GLU A 336 7.71 -50.62 15.52
N PRO A 337 7.06 -51.08 16.61
CA PRO A 337 7.58 -50.88 17.97
C PRO A 337 8.89 -51.63 18.19
N THR A 338 9.80 -51.02 18.96
CA THR A 338 11.06 -51.62 19.39
C THR A 338 10.82 -52.75 20.39
N SER A 339 9.76 -52.67 21.21
CA SER A 339 9.32 -53.76 22.10
C SER A 339 7.81 -53.70 22.37
N THR A 340 7.19 -54.85 22.59
CA THR A 340 5.72 -55.00 22.71
C THR A 340 5.29 -55.82 23.94
N GLU A 341 5.95 -55.66 25.10
CA GLU A 341 5.63 -56.43 26.31
C GLU A 341 4.27 -56.01 26.93
N GLU A 342 4.24 -54.91 27.68
CA GLU A 342 3.00 -54.35 28.27
C GLU A 342 2.53 -53.05 27.60
N VAL A 343 3.45 -52.34 26.95
CA VAL A 343 3.24 -51.10 26.21
C VAL A 343 4.07 -51.17 24.94
N ASN A 344 3.51 -50.74 23.81
CA ASN A 344 4.27 -50.63 22.57
C ASN A 344 5.27 -49.48 22.70
N TYR A 345 6.56 -49.81 22.81
CA TYR A 345 7.62 -48.84 22.99
C TYR A 345 8.32 -48.58 21.67
N PHE A 346 8.42 -47.32 21.27
CA PHE A 346 9.08 -46.88 20.05
C PHE A 346 10.27 -46.01 20.40
N LEU A 347 11.48 -46.45 20.05
CA LEU A 347 12.70 -45.64 20.17
C LEU A 347 13.18 -45.23 18.79
N ILE A 348 13.26 -43.92 18.55
CA ILE A 348 13.65 -43.34 17.27
C ILE A 348 14.91 -42.49 17.49
N GLN A 349 15.90 -42.70 16.63
CA GLN A 349 17.18 -42.01 16.68
C GLN A 349 17.46 -41.34 15.35
N GLU A 350 17.59 -40.01 15.35
CA GLU A 350 17.77 -39.19 14.16
C GLU A 350 18.87 -38.14 14.37
N ASN A 351 19.18 -37.38 13.32
CA ASN A 351 20.29 -36.41 13.34
C ASN A 351 19.92 -35.02 12.77
N ASP A 352 18.69 -34.80 12.31
CA ASP A 352 18.30 -33.56 11.62
C ASP A 352 16.80 -33.23 11.75
N LEU A 353 16.28 -33.42 12.97
CA LEU A 353 14.92 -33.09 13.33
C LEU A 353 14.85 -31.84 14.21
N GLU A 354 13.86 -31.00 13.93
CA GLU A 354 13.48 -29.89 14.78
C GLU A 354 12.31 -30.32 15.70
N ASN A 355 12.04 -29.56 16.77
CA ASN A 355 10.95 -29.88 17.71
C ASN A 355 9.58 -30.11 17.03
N LYS A 356 9.28 -29.37 15.95
CA LYS A 356 8.04 -29.55 15.18
C LYS A 356 7.98 -30.91 14.47
N ASP A 357 9.11 -31.40 14.00
CA ASP A 357 9.23 -32.70 13.34
C ASP A 357 9.09 -33.83 14.37
N LEU A 358 9.76 -33.70 15.53
CA LEU A 358 9.68 -34.65 16.65
C LEU A 358 8.22 -34.82 17.12
N ASN A 359 7.53 -33.70 17.34
CA ASN A 359 6.12 -33.72 17.71
C ASN A 359 5.26 -34.42 16.66
N PHE A 360 5.46 -34.10 15.37
CA PHE A 360 4.72 -34.69 14.26
C PHE A 360 4.89 -36.22 14.19
N ILE A 361 6.12 -36.73 14.33
CA ILE A 361 6.41 -38.16 14.30
C ILE A 361 5.72 -38.88 15.47
N CYS A 362 5.84 -38.35 16.70
CA CYS A 362 5.17 -38.92 17.86
C CYS A 362 3.65 -38.98 17.68
N ASP A 363 3.03 -37.88 17.22
CA ASP A 363 1.58 -37.84 17.00
C ASP A 363 1.14 -38.82 15.91
N LEU A 364 1.94 -38.97 14.84
CA LEU A 364 1.67 -39.92 13.77
C LEU A 364 1.69 -41.37 14.28
N ILE A 365 2.72 -41.77 15.03
CA ILE A 365 2.87 -43.14 15.53
C ILE A 365 1.79 -43.44 16.57
N LEU A 366 1.57 -42.55 17.55
CA LEU A 366 0.58 -42.77 18.61
C LEU A 366 -0.86 -42.80 18.08
N LYS A 367 -1.15 -42.10 16.98
CA LYS A 367 -2.47 -42.15 16.34
C LYS A 367 -2.77 -43.54 15.77
N ASN A 368 -1.76 -44.23 15.24
CA ASN A 368 -1.91 -45.55 14.64
C ASN A 368 -1.76 -46.69 15.65
N ASN A 369 -1.22 -46.41 16.84
CA ASN A 369 -0.87 -47.42 17.83
C ASN A 369 -1.45 -47.04 19.22
N PRO A 370 -2.53 -47.71 19.69
CA PRO A 370 -3.01 -47.54 21.06
C PRO A 370 -2.03 -48.14 22.07
N ASN A 371 -2.13 -47.72 23.34
CA ASN A 371 -1.28 -48.21 24.44
C ASN A 371 0.22 -48.21 24.11
N SER A 372 0.73 -47.04 23.74
CA SER A 372 2.06 -46.83 23.20
C SER A 372 2.82 -45.69 23.89
N TYR A 373 4.14 -45.78 23.84
CA TYR A 373 5.09 -44.76 24.25
C TYR A 373 6.10 -44.54 23.13
N VAL A 374 6.26 -43.30 22.69
CA VAL A 374 7.21 -42.92 21.64
C VAL A 374 8.27 -42.01 22.23
N GLU A 375 9.52 -42.36 21.98
CA GLU A 375 10.70 -41.61 22.35
C GLU A 375 11.55 -41.33 21.13
N ILE A 376 11.93 -40.06 20.96
CA ILE A 376 12.76 -39.62 19.85
C ILE A 376 13.96 -38.85 20.40
N ILE A 377 15.14 -39.29 19.95
CA ILE A 377 16.44 -38.71 20.26
C ILE A 377 17.02 -38.17 18.95
N ASP A 378 17.14 -36.86 18.85
CA ASP A 378 17.85 -36.21 17.74
C ASP A 378 19.26 -35.82 18.18
N PHE A 379 20.27 -36.53 17.67
CA PHE A 379 21.66 -36.33 18.08
C PHE A 379 22.30 -35.07 17.47
N GLY A 380 21.85 -34.65 16.29
CA GLY A 380 22.38 -33.45 15.62
C GLY A 380 21.98 -32.18 16.36
N SER A 381 20.70 -32.03 16.66
CA SER A 381 20.14 -30.90 17.40
C SER A 381 20.20 -31.09 18.92
N LYS A 382 20.62 -32.27 19.39
CA LYS A 382 20.67 -32.69 20.80
C LYS A 382 19.31 -32.52 21.48
N LEU A 383 18.25 -32.85 20.75
CA LEU A 383 16.88 -32.76 21.24
C LEU A 383 16.41 -34.13 21.71
N TYR A 384 15.66 -34.11 22.80
CA TYR A 384 14.91 -35.25 23.30
C TYR A 384 13.44 -34.89 23.30
N TYR A 385 12.60 -35.80 22.82
CA TYR A 385 11.15 -35.63 22.80
C TYR A 385 10.45 -36.97 23.01
N CYS A 386 9.47 -37.01 23.90
CA CYS A 386 8.66 -38.22 24.08
C CYS A 386 7.18 -37.88 24.28
N LYS A 387 6.33 -38.82 23.84
CA LYS A 387 4.88 -38.78 24.06
C LYS A 387 4.34 -40.15 24.44
N SER A 388 3.29 -40.15 25.23
CA SER A 388 2.62 -41.36 25.70
C SER A 388 1.11 -41.26 25.54
N ASN A 389 0.49 -42.31 25.01
CA ASN A 389 -0.96 -42.57 25.13
C ASN A 389 -1.23 -43.84 25.97
N SER A 390 -0.24 -44.27 26.75
CA SER A 390 -0.27 -45.43 27.64
C SER A 390 -0.22 -45.01 29.11
N GLN A 391 -0.08 -46.00 30.00
CA GLN A 391 0.17 -45.79 31.42
C GLN A 391 1.56 -45.23 31.77
N ILE A 392 2.50 -45.18 30.81
CA ILE A 392 3.84 -44.60 31.04
C ILE A 392 3.75 -43.07 31.08
N SER A 393 4.18 -42.45 32.18
CA SER A 393 4.30 -40.98 32.31
C SER A 393 5.52 -40.45 31.56
N ALA A 394 5.29 -39.59 30.56
CA ALA A 394 6.33 -39.02 29.72
C ALA A 394 7.37 -38.20 30.49
N ILE A 395 6.91 -37.34 31.41
CA ILE A 395 7.80 -36.50 32.24
C ILE A 395 8.63 -37.33 33.22
N GLU A 396 8.05 -38.35 33.85
CA GLU A 396 8.79 -39.22 34.76
C GLU A 396 9.83 -40.05 34.01
N LYS A 397 9.46 -40.57 32.83
CA LYS A 397 10.38 -41.36 31.99
C LYS A 397 11.54 -40.53 31.47
N MET A 398 11.31 -39.27 31.09
CA MET A 398 12.36 -38.34 30.70
C MET A 398 13.31 -38.02 31.88
N ASN A 399 12.75 -37.75 33.07
CA ASN A 399 13.55 -37.39 34.25
C ASN A 399 14.39 -38.57 34.77
N SER A 400 13.92 -39.80 34.56
CA SER A 400 14.59 -41.04 34.98
C SER A 400 15.36 -41.73 33.84
N HIS A 401 15.62 -41.01 32.75
CA HIS A 401 16.24 -41.59 31.55
C HIS A 401 17.64 -42.15 31.84
N SER A 402 17.84 -43.44 31.55
CA SER A 402 19.03 -44.19 32.00
C SER A 402 20.32 -43.83 31.26
N LEU A 403 20.22 -43.38 30.01
CA LEU A 403 21.39 -43.15 29.14
C LEU A 403 21.80 -41.68 29.01
N TYR A 404 20.91 -40.73 29.28
CA TYR A 404 21.11 -39.33 28.93
C TYR A 404 20.58 -38.43 30.04
N ASN A 405 21.36 -37.40 30.39
CA ASN A 405 20.89 -36.33 31.24
C ASN A 405 20.09 -35.34 30.38
N ILE A 406 18.78 -35.30 30.56
CA ILE A 406 17.88 -34.47 29.76
C ILE A 406 17.38 -33.32 30.62
N LYS A 407 17.69 -32.09 30.19
CA LYS A 407 17.16 -30.88 30.83
C LYS A 407 15.97 -30.38 30.03
N GLY A 408 14.79 -30.46 30.64
CA GLY A 408 13.54 -30.21 29.93
C GLY A 408 12.34 -30.08 30.85
N GLY A 409 11.16 -30.13 30.25
CA GLY A 409 9.89 -30.08 30.98
C GLY A 409 8.78 -30.74 30.16
N GLY A 410 7.64 -30.94 30.81
CA GLY A 410 6.53 -31.67 30.21
C GLY A 410 5.45 -32.00 31.23
N ASN A 411 4.56 -32.89 30.81
CA ASN A 411 3.50 -33.48 31.62
C ASN A 411 3.49 -35.00 31.40
N GLU A 412 2.50 -35.68 31.97
CA GLU A 412 2.36 -37.14 31.88
C GLU A 412 2.23 -37.65 30.43
N LYS A 413 1.71 -36.84 29.49
CA LYS A 413 1.49 -37.24 28.10
C LYS A 413 2.61 -36.84 27.15
N THR A 414 3.37 -35.79 27.47
CA THR A 414 4.36 -35.21 26.57
C THR A 414 5.48 -34.56 27.35
N ALA A 415 6.73 -34.89 27.04
CA ALA A 415 7.89 -34.23 27.61
C ALA A 415 8.96 -33.99 26.55
N GLN A 416 9.72 -32.91 26.73
CA GLN A 416 10.78 -32.52 25.80
C GLN A 416 11.93 -31.86 26.56
N GLY A 417 13.14 -31.99 26.02
CA GLY A 417 14.33 -31.39 26.61
C GLY A 417 15.52 -31.37 25.69
N LYS A 418 16.62 -30.81 26.19
CA LYS A 418 17.93 -30.88 25.56
C LYS A 418 18.77 -31.93 26.25
N ILE A 419 19.48 -32.71 25.45
CA ILE A 419 20.45 -33.70 25.92
C ILE A 419 21.71 -32.96 26.34
N ILE A 420 22.03 -33.07 27.63
CA ILE A 420 23.25 -32.52 28.22
C ILE A 420 24.31 -33.61 28.14
N LEU A 421 25.24 -33.46 27.20
CA LEU A 421 26.42 -34.30 27.17
C LEU A 421 27.34 -33.93 28.35
N PRO A 422 27.96 -34.90 29.02
CA PRO A 422 28.92 -34.62 30.08
C PRO A 422 30.08 -33.78 29.53
N ASP A 423 30.54 -32.81 30.31
CA ASP A 423 31.67 -31.96 29.97
C ASP A 423 32.93 -32.84 29.86
N LEU A 424 33.42 -33.07 28.64
CA LEU A 424 34.62 -33.88 28.38
C LEU A 424 35.88 -33.31 29.06
N LYS A 425 35.84 -32.06 29.57
CA LYS A 425 36.93 -31.47 30.37
C LYS A 425 37.10 -32.07 31.77
N ASN A 426 36.08 -32.72 32.33
CA ASN A 426 36.15 -33.32 33.68
C ASN A 426 36.46 -34.82 33.67
N LEU A 427 36.65 -35.43 32.50
CA LEU A 427 36.98 -36.87 32.35
C LEU A 427 38.49 -37.11 32.10
N LEU A 428 39.30 -36.06 32.05
CA LEU A 428 40.76 -36.12 31.84
C LEU A 428 41.58 -35.61 33.04
N ASN A 429 40.98 -35.52 34.24
CA ASN A 429 41.71 -35.24 35.49
C ASN A 429 41.72 -36.46 36.41
#